data_AF-A0A520I662-F1
#
_entry.id   AF-A0A520I662-F1
#
_cell.length_a   1.000
_cell.length_b   1.000
_cell.length_c   1.000
_cell.angle_alpha   90.00
_cell.angle_beta   90.00
_cell.angle_gamma   90.00
#
_symmetry.space_group_name_H-M   'P 1'
#
loop_
_entity.id
_entity.type
_entity.pdbx_description
1 polymer ?
#
loop_
_entity_poly.entity_id
_entity_poly.type
_entity_poly.pdbx_seq_one_letter_code
_entity_poly.pdbx_strand_id
1 'polypeptide(L)'
;MKRIDFKSTNAQRIYVDYIKRSERALSILSSADQEDSLMELNSYIYEYTQAHQTEDETTTLLNILERLGAPETTLKEVVAAKKIDQAVKTFNLKHLIEALFLNFRNGVVYVVLFVLTLMLICFPILIVMEVLYPADIGLFMGNNTFLFGTMEPEAGVNEVLGNTFIPVVTLLGVVFYFLIVFLLKLVKKTRS
;
A
#
# COMPACT_ATOMS: atom_id res chain seq x y z
N MET A 1 27.18 -16.71 0.27
CA MET A 1 26.37 -17.95 0.48
C MET A 1 26.96 -19.17 -0.26
N LYS A 2 27.10 -20.33 0.41
CA LYS A 2 27.47 -21.61 -0.23
C LYS A 2 26.25 -22.28 -0.85
N ARG A 3 26.33 -22.71 -2.11
CA ARG A 3 25.24 -23.38 -2.83
C ARG A 3 25.10 -24.84 -2.38
N ILE A 4 23.86 -25.36 -2.44
CA ILE A 4 23.57 -26.79 -2.24
C ILE A 4 23.97 -27.56 -3.51
N ASP A 5 24.61 -28.71 -3.31
CA ASP A 5 24.98 -29.64 -4.36
C ASP A 5 24.02 -30.84 -4.32
N PHE A 6 23.22 -31.00 -5.38
CA PHE A 6 22.33 -32.14 -5.59
C PHE A 6 23.03 -33.21 -6.44
N LYS A 7 22.69 -34.49 -6.21
CA LYS A 7 23.22 -35.61 -7.01
C LYS A 7 22.54 -35.65 -8.38
N SER A 8 21.24 -35.36 -8.41
CA SER A 8 20.47 -35.25 -9.65
C SER A 8 20.82 -33.99 -10.42
N THR A 9 21.25 -34.15 -11.68
CA THR A 9 21.50 -33.01 -12.59
C THR A 9 20.26 -32.15 -12.80
N ASN A 10 19.07 -32.77 -12.82
CA ASN A 10 17.80 -32.05 -12.97
C ASN A 10 17.50 -31.21 -11.73
N ALA A 11 17.64 -31.79 -10.53
CA ALA A 11 17.48 -31.06 -9.27
C ALA A 11 18.46 -29.89 -9.18
N GLN A 12 19.73 -30.11 -9.53
CA GLN A 12 20.74 -29.06 -9.56
C GLN A 12 20.34 -27.89 -10.48
N ARG A 13 19.84 -28.20 -11.68
CA ARG A 13 19.42 -27.17 -12.64
C ARG A 13 18.23 -26.37 -12.14
N ILE A 14 17.23 -27.02 -11.54
CA ILE A 14 16.04 -26.37 -10.98
C ILE A 14 16.44 -25.45 -9.83
N TYR A 15 17.26 -25.94 -8.91
CA TYR A 15 17.75 -25.17 -7.77
C TYR A 15 18.53 -23.92 -8.23
N VAL A 16 19.46 -24.07 -9.17
CA VAL A 16 20.26 -22.94 -9.69
C VAL A 16 19.38 -21.89 -10.36
N ASP A 17 18.37 -22.30 -11.13
CA ASP A 17 17.43 -21.36 -11.75
C ASP A 17 16.62 -20.59 -10.71
N TYR A 18 16.10 -21.29 -9.70
CA TYR A 18 15.36 -20.67 -8.61
C TYR A 18 16.19 -19.66 -7.83
N ILE A 19 17.42 -20.02 -7.43
CA ILE A 19 18.33 -19.11 -6.73
C ILE A 19 18.67 -17.89 -7.58
N LYS A 20 18.89 -18.06 -8.89
CA LYS A 20 19.17 -16.94 -9.80
C LYS A 20 17.98 -15.98 -9.92
N ARG A 21 16.75 -16.50 -9.89
CA ARG A 21 15.52 -15.68 -9.85
C ARG A 21 15.39 -14.94 -8.52
N SER A 22 15.68 -15.61 -7.41
CA SER A 22 15.73 -14.98 -6.08
C SER A 22 16.80 -13.88 -5.99
N GLU A 23 18.00 -14.10 -6.54
CA GLU A 23 19.06 -13.11 -6.64
C GLU A 23 18.58 -11.84 -7.38
N ARG A 24 17.85 -12.01 -8.49
CA ARG A 24 17.25 -10.90 -9.25
C ARG A 24 16.15 -10.19 -8.47
N ALA A 25 15.27 -10.93 -7.79
CA ALA A 25 14.20 -10.33 -6.99
C ALA A 25 14.75 -9.49 -5.83
N LEU A 26 15.88 -9.89 -5.26
CA LEU A 26 16.55 -9.23 -4.14
C LEU A 26 17.58 -8.17 -4.57
N SER A 27 17.85 -8.00 -5.87
CA SER A 27 18.99 -7.19 -6.35
C SER A 27 18.91 -5.70 -6.00
N ILE A 28 17.73 -5.22 -5.59
CA ILE A 28 17.52 -3.84 -5.16
C ILE A 28 18.02 -3.59 -3.72
N LEU A 29 18.20 -4.64 -2.92
CA LEU A 29 18.67 -4.56 -1.54
C LEU A 29 20.17 -4.28 -1.46
N SER A 30 20.65 -3.97 -0.25
CA SER A 30 22.09 -3.92 0.02
C SER A 30 22.71 -5.30 -0.17
N SER A 31 24.01 -5.38 -0.49
CA SER A 31 24.69 -6.66 -0.67
C SER A 31 24.62 -7.56 0.58
N ALA A 32 24.69 -6.95 1.78
CA ALA A 32 24.53 -7.67 3.04
C ALA A 32 23.11 -8.25 3.19
N ASP A 33 22.08 -7.43 2.96
CA ASP A 33 20.68 -7.88 3.05
C ASP A 33 20.32 -8.93 2.01
N GLN A 34 20.88 -8.81 0.81
CA GLN A 34 20.72 -9.78 -0.26
C GLN A 34 21.36 -11.12 0.14
N GLU A 35 22.57 -11.10 0.68
CA GLU A 35 23.26 -12.30 1.14
C GLU A 35 22.52 -12.98 2.29
N ASP A 36 22.09 -12.23 3.30
CA ASP A 36 21.32 -12.75 4.43
C ASP A 36 20.02 -13.43 3.97
N SER A 37 19.26 -12.77 3.09
CA SER A 37 17.98 -13.29 2.58
C SER A 37 18.17 -14.56 1.75
N LEU A 38 19.24 -14.61 0.94
CA LEU A 38 19.57 -15.80 0.16
C LEU A 38 20.05 -16.94 1.07
N MET A 39 20.80 -16.63 2.13
CA MET A 39 21.26 -17.63 3.10
C MET A 39 20.10 -18.24 3.89
N GLU A 40 19.13 -17.43 4.29
CA GLU A 40 17.90 -17.90 4.94
C GLU A 40 17.10 -18.81 4.00
N LEU A 41 16.82 -18.35 2.77
CA LEU A 41 16.14 -19.13 1.74
C LEU A 41 16.84 -20.48 1.50
N ASN A 42 18.16 -20.45 1.38
CA ASN A 42 18.96 -21.64 1.14
C ASN A 42 18.97 -22.59 2.33
N SER A 43 18.97 -22.06 3.56
CA SER A 43 18.86 -22.87 4.77
C SER A 43 17.52 -23.60 4.81
N TYR A 44 16.41 -22.95 4.49
CA TYR A 44 15.10 -23.60 4.40
C TYR A 44 15.05 -24.72 3.36
N ILE A 45 15.60 -24.50 2.17
CA ILE A 45 15.67 -25.53 1.12
C ILE A 45 16.52 -26.70 1.61
N TYR A 46 17.66 -26.43 2.24
CA TYR A 46 18.56 -27.45 2.76
C TYR A 46 17.90 -28.27 3.88
N GLU A 47 17.29 -27.62 4.87
CA GLU A 47 16.62 -28.29 5.98
C GLU A 47 15.49 -29.19 5.49
N TYR A 48 14.67 -28.69 4.56
CA TYR A 48 13.58 -29.47 4.00
C TYR A 48 14.07 -30.69 3.21
N THR A 49 15.08 -30.50 2.35
CA THR A 49 15.65 -31.59 1.54
C THR A 49 16.34 -32.64 2.40
N GLN A 50 17.03 -32.24 3.47
CA GLN A 50 17.64 -33.16 4.43
C GLN A 50 16.60 -33.95 5.24
N ALA A 51 15.46 -33.34 5.58
CA ALA A 51 14.38 -34.03 6.29
C ALA A 51 13.65 -35.07 5.42
N HIS A 52 13.78 -35.00 4.09
CA HIS A 52 13.05 -35.85 3.13
C HIS A 52 13.99 -36.64 2.20
N GLN A 53 15.17 -37.07 2.71
CA GLN A 53 16.19 -37.78 1.92
C GLN A 53 15.74 -39.12 1.30
N THR A 54 14.65 -39.71 1.78
CA THR A 54 14.11 -40.98 1.26
C THR A 54 13.31 -40.82 -0.03
N GLU A 55 12.93 -39.59 -0.38
CA GLU A 55 12.24 -39.27 -1.63
C GLU A 55 13.24 -38.95 -2.75
N ASP A 56 12.78 -38.99 -4.00
CA ASP A 56 13.58 -38.52 -5.13
C ASP A 56 13.92 -37.04 -4.97
N GLU A 57 15.21 -36.69 -5.05
CA GLU A 57 15.72 -35.32 -4.83
C GLU A 57 15.00 -34.26 -5.67
N THR A 58 14.65 -34.61 -6.91
CA THR A 58 13.96 -33.69 -7.83
C THR A 58 12.54 -33.41 -7.33
N THR A 59 11.84 -34.46 -6.92
CA THR A 59 10.49 -34.36 -6.35
C THR A 59 10.49 -33.56 -5.04
N THR A 60 11.41 -33.86 -4.14
CA THR A 60 11.57 -33.13 -2.87
C THR A 60 11.83 -31.65 -3.10
N LEU A 61 12.72 -31.32 -4.05
CA LEU A 61 13.02 -29.94 -4.41
C LEU A 61 11.79 -29.23 -4.98
N LEU A 62 11.05 -29.86 -5.91
CA LEU A 62 9.83 -29.26 -6.46
C LEU A 62 8.80 -28.98 -5.36
N ASN A 63 8.62 -29.91 -4.41
CA ASN A 63 7.69 -29.75 -3.29
C ASN A 63 8.03 -28.53 -2.42
N ILE A 64 9.31 -28.30 -2.08
CA ILE A 64 9.69 -27.12 -1.29
C ILE A 64 9.58 -25.83 -2.10
N LEU A 65 9.95 -25.85 -3.38
CA LEU A 65 9.84 -24.66 -4.23
C LEU A 65 8.38 -24.27 -4.47
N GLU A 66 7.47 -25.23 -4.55
CA GLU A 66 6.04 -24.97 -4.62
C GLU A 66 5.53 -24.30 -3.34
N ARG A 67 5.98 -24.78 -2.16
CA ARG A 67 5.66 -24.16 -0.86
C ARG A 67 6.22 -22.75 -0.70
N LEU A 68 7.44 -22.51 -1.20
CA LEU A 68 8.08 -21.20 -1.18
C LEU A 68 7.49 -20.23 -2.21
N GLY A 69 6.82 -20.75 -3.24
CA GLY A 69 6.22 -19.96 -4.30
C GLY A 69 7.24 -19.32 -5.25
N ALA A 70 6.75 -18.50 -6.19
CA ALA A 70 7.62 -17.81 -7.13
C ALA A 70 8.40 -16.68 -6.43
N PRO A 71 9.75 -16.61 -6.58
CA PRO A 71 10.58 -15.61 -5.89
C PRO A 71 10.14 -14.17 -6.12
N GLU A 72 9.67 -13.86 -7.34
CA GLU A 72 9.23 -12.52 -7.73
C GLU A 72 7.98 -12.06 -6.97
N THR A 73 7.21 -13.01 -6.44
CA THR A 73 6.00 -12.74 -5.66
C THR A 73 6.28 -12.77 -4.16
N THR A 74 6.95 -13.81 -3.67
CA THR A 74 7.10 -14.05 -2.23
C THR A 74 8.22 -13.20 -1.63
N LEU A 75 9.32 -12.96 -2.34
CA LEU A 75 10.40 -12.09 -1.85
C LEU A 75 10.05 -10.60 -1.94
N LYS A 76 8.97 -10.23 -2.65
CA LYS A 76 8.58 -8.82 -2.78
C LYS A 76 8.27 -8.18 -1.43
N GLU A 77 7.63 -8.92 -0.52
CA GLU A 77 7.31 -8.43 0.83
C GLU A 77 8.58 -8.28 1.68
N VAL A 78 9.50 -9.24 1.58
CA VAL A 78 10.82 -9.22 2.24
C VAL A 78 11.62 -8.00 1.78
N VAL A 79 11.65 -7.74 0.47
CA VAL A 79 12.33 -6.58 -0.13
C VAL A 79 11.73 -5.28 0.39
N ALA A 80 10.39 -5.18 0.44
CA ALA A 80 9.71 -3.99 0.93
C ALA A 80 10.03 -3.72 2.40
N ALA A 81 10.03 -4.75 3.25
CA ALA A 81 10.37 -4.62 4.67
C ALA A 81 11.83 -4.18 4.88
N LYS A 82 12.79 -4.88 4.25
CA LYS A 82 14.22 -4.56 4.38
C LYS A 82 14.58 -3.18 3.83
N LYS A 83 13.89 -2.69 2.79
CA LYS A 83 14.07 -1.33 2.29
C LYS A 83 13.64 -0.25 3.29
N ILE A 84 12.59 -0.50 4.08
CA ILE A 84 12.19 0.39 5.17
C ILE A 84 13.28 0.43 6.23
N ASP A 85 13.79 -0.73 6.66
CA ASP A 85 14.87 -0.81 7.64
C ASP A 85 16.15 -0.10 7.17
N GLN A 86 16.50 -0.27 5.89
CA GLN A 86 17.63 0.42 5.28
C GLN A 86 17.42 1.94 5.28
N ALA A 87 16.23 2.42 4.92
CA ALA A 87 15.91 3.85 4.92
C ALA A 87 15.97 4.46 6.32
N VAL A 88 15.48 3.74 7.34
CA VAL A 88 15.52 4.17 8.75
C VAL A 88 16.96 4.22 9.27
N LYS A 89 17.78 3.21 8.97
CA LYS A 89 19.18 3.14 9.43
C LYS A 89 20.10 4.16 8.75
N THR A 90 19.86 4.44 7.47
CA THR A 90 20.76 5.30 6.68
C THR A 90 20.36 6.78 6.66
N PHE A 91 19.15 7.13 7.14
CA PHE A 91 18.56 8.47 7.01
C PHE A 91 18.66 9.02 5.57
N ASN A 92 18.72 8.15 4.56
CA ASN A 92 18.96 8.53 3.19
C ASN A 92 17.64 8.74 2.46
N LEU A 93 17.39 9.99 2.04
CA LEU A 93 16.16 10.42 1.40
C LEU A 93 15.80 9.60 0.14
N LYS A 94 16.80 9.11 -0.61
CA LYS A 94 16.57 8.28 -1.81
C LYS A 94 15.98 6.91 -1.45
N HIS A 95 16.52 6.25 -0.42
CA HIS A 95 16.01 4.95 0.03
C HIS A 95 14.63 5.06 0.67
N LEU A 96 14.35 6.17 1.35
CA LEU A 96 13.03 6.48 1.87
C LEU A 96 12.00 6.65 0.73
N ILE A 97 12.35 7.34 -0.34
CA ILE A 97 11.48 7.48 -1.53
C ILE A 97 11.26 6.13 -2.23
N GLU A 98 12.29 5.30 -2.40
CA GLU A 98 12.16 3.94 -2.98
C GLU A 98 11.25 3.04 -2.14
N ALA A 99 11.45 3.01 -0.82
CA ALA A 99 10.65 2.23 0.13
C ALA A 99 9.19 2.71 0.19
N LEU A 100 8.98 4.02 0.13
CA LEU A 100 7.65 4.61 0.01
C LEU A 100 7.01 4.20 -1.31
N PHE A 101 7.67 4.37 -2.46
CA PHE A 101 7.12 4.06 -3.79
C PHE A 101 6.66 2.60 -3.93
N LEU A 102 7.44 1.66 -3.39
CA LEU A 102 7.10 0.23 -3.34
C LEU A 102 5.81 -0.04 -2.53
N ASN A 103 5.58 0.71 -1.46
CA ASN A 103 4.35 0.64 -0.63
C ASN A 103 3.24 1.60 -1.11
N PHE A 104 3.56 2.55 -1.98
CA PHE A 104 2.73 3.70 -2.35
C PHE A 104 1.51 3.30 -3.18
N ARG A 105 1.59 2.20 -3.96
CA ARG A 105 0.44 1.74 -4.76
C ARG A 105 -0.78 1.43 -3.90
N ASN A 106 -0.56 1.01 -2.66
CA ASN A 106 -1.61 0.89 -1.65
C ASN A 106 -1.79 2.19 -0.84
N GLY A 107 -0.69 2.90 -0.54
CA GLY A 107 -0.69 4.15 0.24
C GLY A 107 -1.53 5.29 -0.35
N VAL A 108 -1.50 5.53 -1.67
CA VAL A 108 -2.26 6.61 -2.32
C VAL A 108 -3.75 6.48 -2.05
N VAL A 109 -4.29 5.27 -2.12
CA VAL A 109 -5.72 5.06 -1.87
C VAL A 109 -6.07 5.39 -0.42
N TYR A 110 -5.18 5.09 0.54
CA TYR A 110 -5.37 5.50 1.94
C TYR A 110 -5.22 7.01 2.15
N VAL A 111 -4.38 7.69 1.38
CA VAL A 111 -4.30 9.17 1.40
C VAL A 111 -5.61 9.77 0.88
N VAL A 112 -6.15 9.25 -0.22
CA VAL A 112 -7.46 9.68 -0.74
C VAL A 112 -8.58 9.41 0.27
N LEU A 113 -8.61 8.20 0.85
CA LEU A 113 -9.57 7.84 1.90
C LEU A 113 -9.46 8.75 3.13
N PHE A 114 -8.24 9.12 3.53
CA PHE A 114 -8.01 10.03 4.65
C PHE A 114 -8.59 11.42 4.36
N VAL A 115 -8.29 12.00 3.19
CA VAL A 115 -8.84 13.31 2.78
C VAL A 115 -10.37 13.28 2.71
N LEU A 116 -10.95 12.24 2.11
CA LEU A 116 -12.41 12.08 2.05
C LEU A 116 -13.05 11.95 3.45
N THR A 117 -12.38 11.25 4.37
CA THR A 117 -12.84 11.11 5.75
C THR A 117 -12.76 12.44 6.51
N LEU A 118 -11.70 13.23 6.31
CA LEU A 118 -11.63 14.57 6.87
C LEU A 118 -12.78 15.46 6.37
N MET A 119 -13.06 15.44 5.06
CA MET A 119 -14.20 16.18 4.49
C MET A 119 -15.53 15.73 5.09
N LEU A 120 -15.74 14.42 5.29
CA LEU A 120 -16.94 13.89 5.92
C LEU A 120 -17.13 14.42 7.35
N ILE A 121 -16.04 14.55 8.12
CA ILE A 121 -16.07 15.11 9.48
C ILE A 121 -16.40 16.61 9.48
N CYS A 122 -16.03 17.34 8.43
CA CYS A 122 -16.36 18.76 8.30
C CYS A 122 -17.87 19.02 8.09
N PHE A 123 -18.62 18.08 7.50
CA PHE A 123 -20.05 18.31 7.21
C PHE A 123 -20.93 18.53 8.45
N PRO A 124 -20.86 17.70 9.52
CA PRO A 124 -21.55 18.00 10.78
C PRO A 124 -21.16 19.35 11.37
N ILE A 125 -19.88 19.75 11.26
CA ILE A 125 -19.40 21.04 11.75
C ILE A 125 -20.07 22.17 10.97
N LEU A 126 -20.14 22.08 9.64
CA LEU A 126 -20.82 23.06 8.79
C LEU A 126 -22.32 23.16 9.09
N ILE A 127 -23.00 22.03 9.37
CA ILE A 127 -24.41 22.05 9.78
C ILE A 127 -24.60 22.79 11.11
N VAL A 128 -23.74 22.54 12.10
CA VAL A 128 -23.80 23.25 13.39
C VAL A 128 -23.50 24.74 13.19
N MET A 129 -22.50 25.07 12.38
CA MET A 129 -22.13 26.45 12.09
C MET A 129 -23.24 27.21 11.35
N GLU A 130 -23.93 26.58 10.39
CA GLU A 130 -25.11 27.17 9.72
C GLU A 130 -26.22 27.53 10.71
N VAL A 131 -26.45 26.70 11.73
CA VAL A 131 -27.47 26.97 12.75
C VAL A 131 -27.07 28.13 13.66
N LEU A 132 -25.77 28.29 13.94
CA LEU A 132 -25.25 29.35 14.80
C LEU A 132 -25.04 30.69 14.07
N TYR A 133 -24.59 30.62 12.81
CA TYR A 133 -24.16 31.74 11.97
C TYR A 133 -24.70 31.60 10.54
N PRO A 134 -26.03 31.62 10.35
CA PRO A 134 -26.67 31.35 9.05
C PRO A 134 -26.35 32.39 7.96
N ALA A 135 -25.83 33.57 8.34
CA ALA A 135 -25.44 34.60 7.38
C ALA A 135 -24.03 34.37 6.79
N ASP A 136 -23.20 33.60 7.50
CA ASP A 136 -21.76 33.49 7.21
C ASP A 136 -21.37 32.10 6.68
N ILE A 137 -22.33 31.18 6.56
CA ILE A 137 -22.14 29.81 6.12
C ILE A 137 -23.01 29.57 4.88
N GLY A 138 -22.47 28.86 3.89
CA GLY A 138 -23.23 28.61 2.67
C GLY A 138 -22.38 28.20 1.48
N LEU A 139 -23.00 28.28 0.30
CA LEU A 139 -22.31 28.24 -0.98
C LEU A 139 -22.35 29.64 -1.58
N PHE A 140 -21.20 30.30 -1.59
CA PHE A 140 -21.02 31.67 -2.06
C PHE A 140 -20.50 31.68 -3.50
N MET A 141 -21.22 32.39 -4.38
CA MET A 141 -20.88 32.54 -5.79
C MET A 141 -21.03 33.99 -6.25
N GLY A 142 -20.04 34.49 -6.99
CA GLY A 142 -20.02 35.85 -7.55
C GLY A 142 -18.61 36.43 -7.60
N ASN A 143 -18.37 37.49 -8.38
CA ASN A 143 -17.05 38.15 -8.51
C ASN A 143 -15.84 37.20 -8.59
N ASN A 144 -15.95 36.12 -9.39
CA ASN A 144 -14.90 35.11 -9.55
C ASN A 144 -14.60 34.28 -8.28
N THR A 145 -15.48 34.32 -7.30
CA THR A 145 -15.50 33.53 -6.07
C THR A 145 -16.46 32.36 -6.23
N PHE A 146 -15.98 31.17 -5.87
CA PHE A 146 -16.78 29.97 -5.64
C PHE A 146 -16.27 29.34 -4.35
N LEU A 147 -17.02 29.51 -3.26
CA LEU A 147 -16.61 29.06 -1.94
C LEU A 147 -17.75 28.31 -1.26
N PHE A 148 -17.44 27.10 -0.80
CA PHE A 148 -18.34 26.29 0.01
C PHE A 148 -17.77 26.22 1.43
N GLY A 149 -18.46 26.82 2.39
CA GLY A 149 -17.95 26.95 3.75
C GLY A 149 -18.33 28.28 4.37
N THR A 150 -17.36 28.97 4.95
CA THR A 150 -17.56 30.23 5.67
C THR A 150 -17.06 31.44 4.89
N MET A 151 -17.84 32.51 4.86
CA MET A 151 -17.49 33.77 4.22
C MET A 151 -18.16 34.95 4.93
N GLU A 152 -17.44 36.05 5.09
CA GLU A 152 -18.06 37.32 5.47
C GLU A 152 -18.85 37.91 4.29
N PRO A 153 -19.98 38.62 4.54
CA PRO A 153 -20.75 39.23 3.46
C PRO A 153 -19.92 40.17 2.59
N GLU A 154 -19.78 39.85 1.30
CA GLU A 154 -19.01 40.64 0.34
C GLU A 154 -19.90 41.16 -0.79
N ALA A 155 -19.70 42.42 -1.19
CA ALA A 155 -20.47 43.02 -2.28
C ALA A 155 -20.19 42.30 -3.61
N GLY A 156 -21.26 41.83 -4.26
CA GLY A 156 -21.18 41.11 -5.54
C GLY A 156 -20.96 39.60 -5.41
N VAL A 157 -20.98 39.06 -4.19
CA VAL A 157 -21.02 37.63 -3.90
C VAL A 157 -22.35 37.30 -3.24
N ASN A 158 -23.05 36.30 -3.75
CA ASN A 158 -24.34 35.87 -3.21
C ASN A 158 -24.25 34.44 -2.70
N GLU A 159 -24.91 34.18 -1.57
CA GLU A 159 -25.16 32.83 -1.08
C GLU A 159 -26.30 32.20 -1.94
N VAL A 160 -26.12 30.94 -2.37
CA VAL A 160 -26.97 30.31 -3.38
C VAL A 160 -27.88 29.20 -2.83
N LEU A 161 -27.50 28.55 -1.73
CA LEU A 161 -28.23 27.39 -1.19
C LEU A 161 -29.27 27.80 -0.14
N GLY A 162 -29.00 28.83 0.64
CA GLY A 162 -29.84 29.35 1.72
C GLY A 162 -30.34 28.23 2.61
N ASN A 163 -31.66 28.20 2.83
CA ASN A 163 -32.33 27.18 3.64
C ASN A 163 -32.13 25.73 3.15
N THR A 164 -31.66 25.52 1.91
CA THR A 164 -31.36 24.18 1.37
C THR A 164 -29.93 23.72 1.66
N PHE A 165 -29.09 24.55 2.29
CA PHE A 165 -27.72 24.21 2.63
C PHE A 165 -27.63 22.95 3.51
N ILE A 166 -28.39 22.89 4.61
CA ILE A 166 -28.40 21.72 5.52
C ILE A 166 -28.81 20.43 4.79
N PRO A 167 -29.93 20.38 4.04
CA PRO A 167 -30.26 19.22 3.21
C PRO A 167 -29.15 18.80 2.23
N VAL A 168 -28.52 19.76 1.55
CA VAL A 168 -27.45 19.49 0.58
C VAL A 168 -26.20 18.95 1.27
N VAL A 169 -25.75 19.55 2.37
CA VAL A 169 -24.60 19.09 3.15
C VAL A 169 -24.85 17.69 3.73
N THR A 170 -26.07 17.43 4.20
CA THR A 170 -26.47 16.11 4.71
C THR A 170 -26.41 15.07 3.60
N LEU A 171 -26.95 15.38 2.42
CA LEU A 171 -26.88 14.49 1.26
C LEU A 171 -25.44 14.23 0.84
N LEU A 172 -24.59 15.26 0.80
CA LEU A 172 -23.15 15.13 0.51
C LEU A 172 -22.48 14.21 1.53
N GLY A 173 -22.79 14.35 2.82
CA GLY A 173 -22.26 13.46 3.87
C GLY A 173 -22.64 12.00 3.64
N VAL A 174 -23.90 11.72 3.29
CA VAL A 174 -24.35 10.35 2.94
C VAL A 174 -23.60 9.82 1.71
N VAL A 175 -23.48 10.63 0.65
CA VAL A 175 -22.75 10.26 -0.57
C VAL A 175 -21.28 9.96 -0.27
N PHE A 176 -20.61 10.82 0.49
CA PHE A 176 -19.20 10.65 0.87
C PHE A 176 -19.00 9.40 1.73
N TYR A 177 -19.89 9.13 2.69
CA TYR A 177 -19.85 7.91 3.49
C TYR A 177 -19.91 6.65 2.61
N PHE A 178 -20.87 6.58 1.69
CA PHE A 178 -20.97 5.44 0.78
C PHE A 178 -19.78 5.34 -0.18
N LEU A 179 -19.25 6.46 -0.66
CA LEU A 179 -18.05 6.50 -1.49
C LEU A 179 -16.83 5.94 -0.75
N ILE A 180 -16.61 6.36 0.50
CA ILE A 180 -15.50 5.87 1.36
C ILE A 180 -15.63 4.35 1.56
N VAL A 181 -16.82 3.87 1.94
CA VAL A 181 -17.07 2.44 2.14
C VAL A 181 -16.87 1.64 0.83
N PHE A 182 -17.31 2.18 -0.30
CA PHE A 182 -17.12 1.56 -1.61
C PHE A 182 -15.64 1.46 -1.98
N LEU A 183 -14.87 2.54 -1.84
CA LEU A 183 -13.43 2.55 -2.09
C LEU A 183 -12.70 1.57 -1.17
N LEU A 184 -13.07 1.49 0.11
CA LEU A 184 -12.54 0.49 1.05
C LEU A 184 -12.79 -0.95 0.58
N LYS A 185 -13.99 -1.24 0.05
CA LYS A 185 -14.32 -2.57 -0.51
C LYS A 185 -13.45 -2.91 -1.72
N LEU A 186 -13.21 -1.95 -2.61
CA LEU A 186 -12.31 -2.15 -3.77
C LEU A 186 -10.87 -2.43 -3.34
N VAL A 187 -10.37 -1.70 -2.33
CA VAL A 187 -9.03 -1.94 -1.77
C VAL A 187 -8.93 -3.34 -1.18
N LYS A 188 -9.95 -3.77 -0.41
CA LYS A 188 -9.98 -5.13 0.18
C LYS A 188 -9.98 -6.22 -0.89
N LYS A 189 -10.78 -6.06 -1.97
CA LYS A 189 -10.87 -7.03 -3.06
C LYS A 189 -9.56 -7.19 -3.84
N THR A 190 -8.76 -6.13 -3.94
CA THR A 190 -7.47 -6.16 -4.66
C THR A 190 -6.35 -6.87 -3.87
N ARG A 191 -6.55 -7.12 -2.56
CA ARG A 191 -5.59 -7.83 -1.70
C ARG A 191 -5.91 -9.31 -1.49
N SER A 192 -7.12 -9.76 -1.87
CA SER A 192 -7.55 -11.16 -1.83
C SER A 192 -7.35 -11.81 -3.19
#